data_AF-A0A2B0ML52-F1
#
_entry.id   AF-A0A2B0ML52-F1
#
_cell.length_a   1.000
_cell.length_b   1.000
_cell.length_c   1.000
_cell.angle_alpha   90.00
_cell.angle_beta   90.00
_cell.angle_gamma   90.00
#
_symmetry.space_group_name_H-M   'P 1'
#
loop_
_entity.id
_entity.type
_entity.pdbx_description
1 polymer ?
#
loop_
_entity_poly.entity_id
_entity_poly.type
_entity_poly.pdbx_seq_one_letter_code
_entity_poly.pdbx_strand_id
1 'polypeptide(L)'
;MKLQKALHSSFIKRMYHMRFLGKFVESEEEKKDTFSVQCLSQIPSILKSQFEGETYLFEGLYANKKNERIFADLKKKKLERQLVLFRLYYDRGNLYVELICTEQREIVTGGYKIIPSPRLVGYKKRESLERKLGNGYLSFLIPKFPNDFELPELLWYEGRLYGNLSLKASISSIAYCEQKKECKYIEIDDWNKYIEVKADDHLYFVRENMYDQLLKKIIEEGKRVEVVDIKVQKEEPEWNERESTFIQYVQDVINDKGLYLDTTDIFNFHISVKTNLLTILAGIPGIGKSRFVQAYAEALGLTYGEELLWIPISPSYQEPHDILGYLHPNGTYIESETRLIRTLLKAYENPNQLYMIVFDEMNMSHIEHWFTPFLSILQLEKKNRILSLYEEGNEIENIVPPKIEIGENIIFIGTVNFDETTKELSDRLLDRANLITLQKIPFCEINMQKNQGIQIPPLQVTTGEFRMSWLRNKEMIDVFSEEELELLDKLHALISSHDASKGVSFRCAAAIATYLQNIPRKDNQSYMISREEGFDLQVKQRVLTKLRGTEMTIGPLLREDEKKGLSLVALLQSPLANCVSAFEHSLAYIREKRRELELYGYAK
;
A
#
# COMPACT_ATOMS: atom_id res chain seq x y z
N MET A 1 36.03 14.12 16.10
CA MET A 1 35.76 13.36 17.36
C MET A 1 35.69 11.85 17.09
N LYS A 2 36.38 11.04 17.92
CA LYS A 2 36.41 9.57 17.83
C LYS A 2 35.30 8.95 18.68
N LEU A 3 34.51 8.06 18.11
CA LEU A 3 33.40 7.40 18.82
C LEU A 3 33.89 6.18 19.61
N GLN A 4 33.31 5.94 20.79
CA GLN A 4 33.61 4.77 21.62
C GLN A 4 33.09 3.46 21.02
N LYS A 5 32.01 3.53 20.23
CA LYS A 5 31.39 2.40 19.53
C LYS A 5 31.02 2.80 18.09
N ALA A 6 31.14 1.87 17.15
CA ALA A 6 30.72 2.09 15.78
C ALA A 6 29.20 2.35 15.70
N LEU A 7 28.81 3.35 14.91
CA LEU A 7 27.39 3.66 14.68
C LEU A 7 26.76 2.64 13.73
N HIS A 8 25.50 2.29 13.98
CA HIS A 8 24.74 1.40 13.10
C HIS A 8 24.52 2.04 11.72
N SER A 9 24.57 1.25 10.65
CA SER A 9 24.47 1.72 9.26
C SER A 9 23.19 2.50 8.97
N SER A 10 22.07 2.10 9.56
CA SER A 10 20.78 2.80 9.43
C SER A 10 20.80 4.18 10.07
N PHE A 11 21.46 4.34 11.22
CA PHE A 11 21.60 5.65 11.88
C PHE A 11 22.52 6.58 11.09
N ILE A 12 23.63 6.07 10.53
CA ILE A 12 24.54 6.86 9.70
C ILE A 12 23.79 7.47 8.50
N LYS A 13 22.93 6.69 7.84
CA LYS A 13 22.10 7.19 6.74
C LYS A 13 21.15 8.30 7.20
N ARG A 14 20.47 8.14 8.34
CA ARG A 14 19.56 9.17 8.89
C ARG A 14 20.29 10.43 9.32
N MET A 15 21.44 10.28 9.97
CA MET A 15 22.28 11.37 10.48
C MET A 15 22.68 12.36 9.37
N TYR A 16 22.92 11.85 8.17
CA TYR A 16 23.24 12.68 7.00
C TYR A 16 22.14 13.71 6.64
N HIS A 17 20.88 13.40 6.97
CA HIS A 17 19.74 14.27 6.73
C HIS A 17 19.43 15.21 7.90
N MET A 18 20.07 15.00 9.06
CA MET A 18 19.93 15.88 10.23
C MET A 18 20.66 17.22 9.99
N ARG A 19 20.21 18.26 10.70
CA ARG A 19 20.78 19.61 10.63
C ARG A 19 21.05 20.10 12.05
N PHE A 20 22.21 20.70 12.23
CA PHE A 20 22.68 21.19 13.52
C PHE A 20 23.11 22.65 13.39
N LEU A 21 22.91 23.41 14.46
CA LEU A 21 23.38 24.77 14.58
C LEU A 21 24.57 24.81 15.54
N GLY A 22 25.62 25.53 15.17
CA GLY A 22 26.82 25.67 15.99
C GLY A 22 27.56 26.99 15.78
N LYS A 23 28.69 27.12 16.45
CA LYS A 23 29.64 28.23 16.29
C LYS A 23 31.06 27.71 16.12
N PHE A 24 31.90 28.46 15.42
CA PHE A 24 33.33 28.17 15.38
C PHE A 24 33.96 28.41 16.75
N VAL A 25 34.90 27.54 17.13
CA VAL A 25 35.71 27.70 18.34
C VAL A 25 37.18 27.57 17.95
N GLU A 26 38.01 28.52 18.40
CA GLU A 26 39.46 28.40 18.28
C GLU A 26 39.94 27.27 19.21
N SER A 27 40.51 26.22 18.64
CA SER A 27 41.07 25.11 19.40
C SER A 27 42.56 25.35 19.66
N GLU A 28 43.02 25.16 20.90
CA GLU A 28 44.42 25.34 21.32
C GLU A 28 45.41 24.39 20.59
N GLU A 29 44.91 23.31 19.98
CA GLU A 29 45.65 22.42 19.07
C GLU A 29 45.18 22.58 17.62
N GLU A 30 45.55 23.67 16.93
CA GLU A 30 45.34 23.78 15.49
C GLU A 30 46.21 22.76 14.73
N LYS A 31 45.66 21.57 14.46
CA LYS A 31 46.15 20.76 13.33
C LYS A 31 45.83 21.53 12.05
N LYS A 32 46.87 21.78 11.22
CA LYS A 32 46.84 22.68 10.03
C LYS A 32 45.67 22.50 9.05
N ASP A 33 44.95 21.37 9.07
CA ASP A 33 43.90 21.03 8.10
C ASP A 33 42.50 20.83 8.70
N THR A 34 42.30 21.13 9.99
CA THR A 34 40.99 20.95 10.68
C THR A 34 40.47 22.22 11.34
N PHE A 35 39.15 22.36 11.42
CA PHE A 35 38.44 23.38 12.21
C PHE A 35 37.50 22.73 13.22
N SER A 36 37.17 23.45 14.29
CA SER A 36 36.28 22.96 15.34
C SER A 36 34.98 23.76 15.41
N VAL A 37 33.85 23.07 15.52
CA VAL A 37 32.51 23.65 15.68
C VAL A 37 31.88 23.13 16.96
N GLN A 38 31.50 24.06 17.85
CA GLN A 38 30.70 23.73 19.01
C GLN A 38 29.22 23.70 18.59
N CYS A 39 28.55 22.57 18.81
CA CYS A 39 27.12 22.44 18.58
C CYS A 39 26.34 23.18 19.68
N LEU A 40 25.39 24.00 19.26
CA LEU A 40 24.52 24.81 20.12
C LEU A 40 23.05 24.33 20.07
N SER A 41 22.72 23.44 19.14
CA SER A 41 21.39 22.82 19.03
C SER A 41 21.34 21.44 19.71
N GLN A 42 20.12 20.95 19.93
CA GLN A 42 19.88 19.57 20.40
C GLN A 42 20.58 18.53 19.52
N ILE A 43 21.02 17.43 20.16
CA ILE A 43 21.71 16.31 19.53
C ILE A 43 20.92 15.02 19.77
N PRO A 44 20.88 14.06 18.82
CA PRO A 44 20.25 12.78 19.00
C PRO A 44 20.68 12.05 20.27
N SER A 45 19.73 11.36 20.91
CA SER A 45 19.93 10.59 22.15
C SER A 45 21.07 9.56 22.02
N ILE A 46 21.19 8.91 20.86
CA ILE A 46 22.27 7.96 20.55
C ILE A 46 23.64 8.62 20.65
N LEU A 47 23.80 9.84 20.14
CA LEU A 47 25.06 10.58 20.24
C LEU A 47 25.27 11.11 21.67
N LYS A 48 24.22 11.61 22.35
CA LYS A 48 24.29 12.01 23.76
C LYS A 48 24.85 10.88 24.64
N SER A 49 24.40 9.64 24.44
CA SER A 49 24.87 8.48 25.21
C SER A 49 26.35 8.12 25.03
N GLN A 50 26.99 8.63 23.97
CA GLN A 50 28.40 8.36 23.67
C GLN A 50 29.34 9.51 24.09
N PHE A 51 28.78 10.66 24.49
CA PHE A 51 29.52 11.86 24.85
C PHE A 51 29.05 12.36 26.22
N GLU A 52 29.85 12.13 27.27
CA GLU A 52 29.54 12.48 28.67
C GLU A 52 29.76 13.97 29.02
N GLY A 53 29.93 14.86 28.04
CA GLY A 53 30.30 16.28 28.24
C GLY A 53 29.17 17.29 28.00
N GLU A 54 29.26 18.44 28.68
CA GLU A 54 28.31 19.58 28.54
C GLU A 54 28.47 20.34 27.21
N THR A 55 29.62 20.22 26.53
CA THR A 55 29.90 20.93 25.27
C THR A 55 30.26 19.94 24.16
N TYR A 56 29.46 19.92 23.10
CA TYR A 56 29.68 19.03 21.96
C TYR A 56 30.54 19.71 20.90
N LEU A 57 31.83 19.36 20.87
CA LEU A 57 32.81 19.90 19.93
C LEU A 57 33.05 18.92 18.78
N PHE A 58 32.73 19.30 17.55
CA PHE A 58 32.95 18.48 16.36
C PHE A 58 34.06 19.05 15.48
N GLU A 59 34.86 18.17 14.88
CA GLU A 59 35.96 18.55 14.00
C GLU A 59 35.50 18.47 12.54
N GLY A 60 35.86 19.44 11.71
CA GLY A 60 35.67 19.42 10.26
C GLY A 60 37.01 19.52 9.53
N LEU A 61 37.07 18.96 8.32
CA LEU A 61 38.25 19.05 7.46
C LEU A 61 38.09 20.22 6.47
N TYR A 62 39.12 21.07 6.35
CA TYR A 62 39.12 22.15 5.35
C TYR A 62 39.14 21.60 3.92
N ALA A 63 39.82 20.48 3.69
CA ALA A 63 39.96 19.83 2.38
C ALA A 63 38.65 19.27 1.77
N ASN A 64 37.54 19.27 2.51
CA ASN A 64 36.26 18.88 1.96
C ASN A 64 35.75 19.98 1.01
N LYS A 65 35.51 19.65 -0.27
CA LYS A 65 35.13 20.60 -1.35
C LYS A 65 34.00 21.57 -0.97
N LYS A 66 33.05 21.15 -0.13
CA LYS A 66 31.95 22.03 0.31
C LYS A 66 32.33 22.96 1.44
N ASN A 67 33.14 22.48 2.38
CA ASN A 67 33.72 23.32 3.43
C ASN A 67 34.63 24.37 2.78
N GLU A 68 35.48 23.98 1.84
CA GLU A 68 36.38 24.87 1.10
C GLU A 68 35.64 26.02 0.41
N ARG A 69 34.50 25.75 -0.25
CA ARG A 69 33.65 26.78 -0.87
C ARG A 69 33.13 27.79 0.15
N ILE A 70 32.58 27.31 1.26
CA ILE A 70 32.03 28.18 2.31
C ILE A 70 33.15 28.99 2.97
N PHE A 71 34.33 28.40 3.19
CA PHE A 71 35.50 29.12 3.71
C PHE A 71 36.09 30.12 2.71
N ALA A 72 36.00 29.87 1.40
CA ALA A 72 36.37 30.84 0.38
C ALA A 72 35.48 32.10 0.44
N ASP A 73 34.18 31.92 0.70
CA ASP A 73 33.22 33.01 0.89
C ASP A 73 33.41 33.76 2.23
N LEU A 74 33.99 33.10 3.24
CA LEU A 74 34.19 33.63 4.60
C LEU A 74 35.45 34.48 4.80
N LYS A 75 36.38 34.54 3.83
CA LYS A 75 37.74 35.13 3.91
C LYS A 75 37.85 36.63 4.32
N LYS A 76 36.80 37.30 4.79
CA LYS A 76 36.79 38.73 5.17
C LYS A 76 36.22 39.07 6.55
N LYS A 77 35.82 38.12 7.42
CA LYS A 77 35.08 38.46 8.66
C LYS A 77 35.48 37.60 9.89
N LYS A 78 35.31 38.17 11.10
CA LYS A 78 35.53 37.49 12.39
C LYS A 78 34.64 36.25 12.50
N LEU A 79 35.25 35.06 12.52
CA LEU A 79 34.58 33.75 12.47
C LEU A 79 33.87 33.39 13.78
N GLU A 80 34.40 33.87 14.92
CA GLU A 80 33.92 33.54 16.27
C GLU A 80 32.50 34.05 16.57
N ARG A 81 31.98 34.99 15.79
CA ARG A 81 30.64 35.60 15.99
C ARG A 81 29.61 35.11 14.98
N GLN A 82 29.88 34.03 14.26
CA GLN A 82 28.97 33.53 13.22
C GLN A 82 28.27 32.25 13.67
N LEU A 83 26.97 32.19 13.37
CA LEU A 83 26.20 30.97 13.47
C LEU A 83 26.41 30.14 12.21
N VAL A 84 26.56 28.85 12.41
CA VAL A 84 26.91 27.89 11.38
C VAL A 84 25.89 26.78 11.36
N LEU A 85 25.24 26.60 10.21
CA LEU A 85 24.44 25.41 9.96
C LEU A 85 25.33 24.32 9.37
N PHE A 86 25.34 23.16 10.01
CA PHE A 86 26.15 22.03 9.58
C PHE A 86 25.40 20.71 9.66
N ARG A 87 25.99 19.69 9.05
CA ARG A 87 25.59 18.29 9.21
C ARG A 87 26.80 17.44 9.58
N LEU A 88 26.53 16.28 10.15
CA LEU A 88 27.55 15.32 10.54
C LEU A 88 27.63 14.21 9.49
N TYR A 89 28.85 13.78 9.18
CA TYR A 89 29.10 12.55 8.44
C TYR A 89 30.07 11.65 9.21
N TYR A 90 29.92 10.34 9.02
CA TYR A 90 30.73 9.33 9.69
C TYR A 90 31.75 8.76 8.71
N ASP A 91 33.02 8.80 9.07
CA ASP A 91 34.10 8.16 8.30
C ASP A 91 35.11 7.50 9.24
N ARG A 92 35.40 6.22 9.00
CA ARG A 92 36.41 5.40 9.71
C ARG A 92 36.38 5.52 11.26
N GLY A 93 35.20 5.59 11.87
CA GLY A 93 35.07 5.66 13.34
C GLY A 93 35.04 7.08 13.92
N ASN A 94 35.17 8.11 13.07
CA ASN A 94 35.14 9.51 13.46
C ASN A 94 33.91 10.22 12.88
N LEU A 95 33.39 11.17 13.65
CA LEU A 95 32.40 12.14 13.16
C LEU A 95 33.08 13.41 12.71
N TYR A 96 32.68 13.86 11.52
CA TYR A 96 33.19 15.07 10.91
C TYR A 96 32.07 16.05 10.56
N VAL A 97 32.42 17.33 10.58
CA VAL A 97 31.52 18.44 10.22
C VAL A 97 31.58 18.73 8.73
N GLU A 98 30.40 18.78 8.11
CA GLU A 98 30.20 19.35 6.78
C GLU A 98 29.30 20.59 6.89
N LEU A 99 29.84 21.74 6.49
CA LEU A 99 29.18 23.03 6.54
C LEU A 99 28.12 23.15 5.43
N ILE A 100 27.01 23.82 5.74
CA ILE A 100 25.90 24.03 4.81
C ILE A 100 25.74 25.52 4.51
N CYS A 101 25.57 26.34 5.54
CA CYS A 101 25.50 27.80 5.42
C CYS A 101 26.03 28.50 6.68
N THR A 102 26.36 29.78 6.55
CA THR A 102 26.78 30.65 7.64
C THR A 102 25.93 31.92 7.64
N GLU A 103 25.45 32.33 8.82
CA GLU A 103 24.67 33.55 9.01
C GLU A 103 25.35 34.49 10.01
N GLN A 104 25.37 35.78 9.68
CA GLN A 104 25.91 36.83 10.54
C GLN A 104 24.82 37.35 11.47
N ARG A 105 24.71 36.75 12.64
CA ARG A 105 23.94 37.29 13.77
C ARG A 105 24.79 37.22 15.03
N GLU A 106 24.68 38.25 15.88
CA GLU A 106 25.45 38.30 17.13
C GLU A 106 25.11 37.11 18.03
N ILE A 107 26.13 36.32 18.36
CA ILE A 107 25.99 35.18 19.26
C ILE A 107 25.70 35.71 20.66
N VAL A 108 24.48 35.49 21.13
CA VAL A 108 24.12 35.69 22.53
C VAL A 108 24.31 34.37 23.26
N THR A 109 24.88 34.41 24.47
CA THR A 109 25.09 33.25 25.34
C THR A 109 23.78 32.55 25.65
N GLY A 110 23.55 31.36 25.06
CA GLY A 110 22.37 30.52 25.29
C GLY A 110 22.26 29.35 24.31
N GLY A 111 21.49 28.32 24.67
CA GLY A 111 21.19 27.18 23.81
C GLY A 111 20.14 27.49 22.73
N TYR A 112 20.07 26.67 21.70
CA TYR A 112 19.08 26.76 20.63
C TYR A 112 18.21 25.50 20.60
N LYS A 113 16.89 25.69 20.53
CA LYS A 113 15.91 24.61 20.35
C LYS A 113 15.44 24.57 18.89
N ILE A 114 15.02 23.39 18.46
CA ILE A 114 14.57 23.14 17.09
C ILE A 114 13.05 23.09 17.08
N ILE A 115 12.43 23.89 16.22
CA ILE A 115 11.01 23.80 15.89
C ILE A 115 10.89 23.19 14.50
N PRO A 116 10.43 21.93 14.38
CA PRO A 116 10.20 21.32 13.08
C PRO A 116 8.96 21.86 12.38
N SER A 117 8.96 21.75 11.06
CA SER A 117 7.77 21.98 10.23
C SER A 117 7.43 20.72 9.42
N PRO A 118 6.19 20.23 9.55
CA PRO A 118 5.77 19.01 8.88
C PRO A 118 5.71 19.20 7.36
N ARG A 119 5.97 18.13 6.62
CA ARG A 119 5.78 18.10 5.17
C ARG A 119 4.44 17.45 4.87
N LEU A 120 3.55 18.23 4.24
CA LEU A 120 2.22 17.78 3.83
C LEU A 120 2.10 17.86 2.31
N VAL A 121 1.40 16.87 1.76
CA VAL A 121 1.12 16.73 0.32
C VAL A 121 -0.39 16.87 0.15
N GLY A 122 -0.85 17.55 -0.90
CA GLY A 122 -2.28 17.71 -1.21
C GLY A 122 -2.85 19.12 -1.08
N TYR A 123 -4.17 19.23 -1.25
CA TYR A 123 -4.96 20.47 -1.19
C TYR A 123 -5.28 20.83 0.27
N LYS A 124 -5.40 22.13 0.61
CA LYS A 124 -5.68 22.63 1.97
C LYS A 124 -4.73 22.07 3.05
N LYS A 125 -3.42 22.27 2.84
CA LYS A 125 -2.37 21.68 3.69
C LYS A 125 -2.52 21.99 5.18
N ARG A 126 -2.91 23.22 5.53
CA ARG A 126 -3.16 23.62 6.93
C ARG A 126 -4.27 22.79 7.59
N GLU A 127 -5.44 22.74 6.96
CA GLU A 127 -6.58 21.97 7.47
C GLU A 127 -6.23 20.48 7.60
N SER A 128 -5.44 19.94 6.65
CA SER A 128 -4.95 18.55 6.72
C SER A 128 -4.07 18.32 7.95
N LEU A 129 -3.17 19.25 8.30
CA LEU A 129 -2.37 19.14 9.52
C LEU A 129 -3.25 19.12 10.77
N GLU A 130 -4.20 20.05 10.84
CA GLU A 130 -5.11 20.21 11.97
C GLU A 130 -5.98 18.97 12.16
N ARG A 131 -6.44 18.37 11.06
CA ARG A 131 -7.13 17.08 11.06
C ARG A 131 -6.22 15.97 11.62
N LYS A 132 -4.96 15.88 11.20
CA LYS A 132 -4.00 14.88 11.71
C LYS A 132 -3.72 15.04 13.21
N LEU A 133 -3.52 16.28 13.66
CA LEU A 133 -3.25 16.62 15.06
C LEU A 133 -4.49 16.42 15.96
N GLY A 134 -5.68 16.79 15.48
CA GLY A 134 -6.92 16.67 16.24
C GLY A 134 -7.46 15.24 16.31
N ASN A 135 -7.29 14.45 15.25
CA ASN A 135 -7.76 13.07 15.23
C ASN A 135 -6.81 12.08 15.91
N GLY A 136 -5.50 12.33 15.83
CA GLY A 136 -4.45 11.56 16.52
C GLY A 136 -4.12 10.18 15.93
N TYR A 137 -4.92 9.67 15.01
CA TYR A 137 -4.70 8.35 14.39
C TYR A 137 -3.96 8.40 13.04
N LEU A 138 -3.78 9.59 12.45
CA LEU A 138 -3.07 9.81 11.19
C LEU A 138 -1.63 10.27 11.45
N SER A 139 -0.68 9.69 10.70
CA SER A 139 0.71 10.10 10.75
C SER A 139 0.98 11.32 9.86
N PHE A 140 1.92 12.17 10.27
CA PHE A 140 2.52 13.20 9.42
C PHE A 140 4.04 13.11 9.44
N LEU A 141 4.67 13.58 8.36
CA LEU A 141 6.10 13.43 8.14
C LEU A 141 6.87 14.68 8.56
N ILE A 142 7.97 14.48 9.28
CA ILE A 142 8.97 15.51 9.62
C ILE A 142 10.34 15.07 9.09
N PRO A 143 10.64 15.33 7.79
CA PRO A 143 11.75 14.66 7.09
C PRO A 143 13.14 14.84 7.68
N LYS A 144 13.38 15.94 8.40
CA LYS A 144 14.69 16.28 8.97
C LYS A 144 14.77 16.14 10.49
N PHE A 145 13.70 15.65 11.11
CA PHE A 145 13.64 15.45 12.54
C PHE A 145 13.27 13.98 12.81
N PRO A 146 14.22 13.06 12.63
CA PRO A 146 13.99 11.65 12.93
C PRO A 146 13.77 11.44 14.44
N ASN A 147 13.12 10.34 14.80
CA ASN A 147 12.79 9.93 16.17
C ASN A 147 14.02 9.67 17.08
N ASP A 148 15.23 9.83 16.55
CA ASP A 148 16.46 9.80 17.32
C ASP A 148 16.61 11.07 18.23
N PHE A 149 15.90 12.16 17.91
CA PHE A 149 15.81 13.38 18.72
C PHE A 149 14.73 13.27 19.82
N GLU A 150 14.83 14.15 20.82
CA GLU A 150 13.75 14.37 21.78
C GLU A 150 12.50 14.88 21.05
N LEU A 151 11.33 14.40 21.45
CA LEU A 151 10.07 14.72 20.78
C LEU A 151 9.82 16.23 20.79
N PRO A 152 9.43 16.83 19.64
CA PRO A 152 9.23 18.26 19.58
C PRO A 152 7.92 18.65 20.29
N GLU A 153 7.99 19.63 21.19
CA GLU A 153 6.83 20.15 21.92
C GLU A 153 6.08 21.24 21.13
N LEU A 154 6.76 21.83 20.14
CA LEU A 154 6.24 22.88 19.26
C LEU A 154 6.39 22.47 17.79
N LEU A 155 5.39 22.79 16.97
CA LEU A 155 5.42 22.64 15.51
C LEU A 155 5.03 23.94 14.84
N TRP A 156 5.73 24.31 13.77
CA TRP A 156 5.39 25.48 12.97
C TRP A 156 4.83 25.08 11.61
N TYR A 157 3.67 25.61 11.21
CA TYR A 157 3.15 25.40 9.88
C TYR A 157 2.25 26.55 9.41
N GLU A 158 2.58 27.11 8.23
CA GLU A 158 1.80 28.14 7.51
C GLU A 158 1.18 29.23 8.42
N GLY A 159 1.98 29.96 9.21
CA GLY A 159 1.49 31.10 10.01
C GLY A 159 0.91 30.73 11.39
N ARG A 160 0.84 29.44 11.72
CA ARG A 160 0.41 28.94 13.03
C ARG A 160 1.51 28.17 13.74
N LEU A 161 1.65 28.45 15.03
CA LEU A 161 2.47 27.69 15.95
C LEU A 161 1.58 26.76 16.77
N TYR A 162 1.84 25.46 16.68
CA TYR A 162 1.13 24.42 17.40
C TYR A 162 1.95 23.98 18.61
N GLY A 163 1.28 23.71 19.72
CA GLY A 163 1.89 23.18 20.94
C GLY A 163 0.91 22.36 21.77
N ASN A 164 1.34 22.00 22.99
CA ASN A 164 0.68 20.98 23.82
C ASN A 164 0.58 19.62 23.08
N LEU A 165 1.68 19.26 22.40
CA LEU A 165 1.77 18.07 21.57
C LEU A 165 2.25 16.87 22.39
N SER A 166 1.66 15.70 22.16
CA SER A 166 2.06 14.41 22.71
C SER A 166 2.35 13.44 21.58
N LEU A 167 3.40 13.74 20.81
CA LEU A 167 3.79 12.99 19.62
C LEU A 167 4.38 11.63 19.97
N LYS A 168 4.06 10.62 19.15
CA LYS A 168 4.69 9.30 19.18
C LYS A 168 5.23 8.99 17.79
N ALA A 169 6.42 8.40 17.72
CA ALA A 169 6.96 7.89 16.47
C ALA A 169 6.06 6.77 15.92
N SER A 170 5.79 6.82 14.63
CA SER A 170 4.90 5.90 13.90
C SER A 170 5.72 4.94 13.02
N ILE A 171 5.15 4.51 11.88
CA ILE A 171 5.65 3.48 10.95
C ILE A 171 7.08 3.77 10.45
N SER A 172 7.46 5.05 10.31
CA SER A 172 8.81 5.44 9.88
C SER A 172 9.51 6.31 10.93
N SER A 173 10.84 6.39 10.86
CA SER A 173 11.65 7.22 11.77
C SER A 173 11.33 8.70 11.70
N ILE A 174 10.62 9.16 10.66
CA ILE A 174 10.24 10.57 10.46
C ILE A 174 8.73 10.79 10.54
N ALA A 175 7.95 9.74 10.79
CA ALA A 175 6.49 9.82 10.92
C ALA A 175 6.09 9.95 12.38
N TYR A 176 5.20 10.88 12.67
CA TYR A 176 4.69 11.14 14.03
C TYR A 176 3.17 11.16 14.04
N CYS A 177 2.58 10.69 15.14
CA CYS A 177 1.14 10.79 15.40
C CYS A 177 0.89 11.38 16.79
N GLU A 178 -0.18 12.18 16.90
CA GLU A 178 -0.58 12.83 18.15
C GLU A 178 -1.42 11.88 19.02
N GLN A 179 -1.09 11.72 20.30
CA GLN A 179 -1.80 10.76 21.16
C GLN A 179 -2.94 11.37 21.95
N LYS A 180 -2.80 12.63 22.42
CA LYS A 180 -3.73 13.20 23.41
C LYS A 180 -4.84 14.03 22.78
N LYS A 181 -4.70 14.46 21.53
CA LYS A 181 -5.68 15.30 20.81
C LYS A 181 -5.97 16.65 21.49
N GLU A 182 -5.09 17.10 22.39
CA GLU A 182 -5.23 18.37 23.13
C GLU A 182 -4.39 19.50 22.52
N CYS A 183 -4.09 19.39 21.23
CA CYS A 183 -3.25 20.35 20.53
C CYS A 183 -3.89 21.75 20.54
N LYS A 184 -3.07 22.76 20.84
CA LYS A 184 -3.43 24.17 20.78
C LYS A 184 -2.61 24.88 19.70
N TYR A 185 -3.18 25.92 19.10
CA TYR A 185 -2.48 26.76 18.13
C TYR A 185 -2.58 28.25 18.46
N ILE A 186 -1.59 29.01 17.99
CA ILE A 186 -1.55 30.48 17.99
C ILE A 186 -1.15 30.97 16.59
N GLU A 187 -1.76 32.06 16.14
CA GLU A 187 -1.39 32.74 14.90
C GLU A 187 -0.25 33.73 15.15
N ILE A 188 0.79 33.67 14.31
CA ILE A 188 1.96 34.56 14.40
C ILE A 188 2.18 35.19 13.03
N ASP A 189 1.91 36.48 12.92
CA ASP A 189 2.01 37.21 11.64
C ASP A 189 3.46 37.41 11.18
N ASP A 190 4.41 37.53 12.12
CA ASP A 190 5.81 37.84 11.81
C ASP A 190 6.76 36.80 12.43
N TRP A 191 6.74 35.59 11.88
CA TRP A 191 7.54 34.46 12.35
C TRP A 191 9.05 34.71 12.27
N ASN A 192 9.50 35.49 11.29
CA ASN A 192 10.92 35.80 11.07
C ASN A 192 11.59 36.52 12.25
N LYS A 193 10.80 37.21 13.10
CA LYS A 193 11.31 37.84 14.32
C LYS A 193 11.77 36.83 15.38
N TYR A 194 11.18 35.63 15.39
CA TYR A 194 11.45 34.60 16.39
C TYR A 194 12.51 33.60 15.93
N ILE A 195 12.75 33.51 14.61
CA ILE A 195 13.71 32.57 14.02
C ILE A 195 15.09 33.18 13.96
N GLU A 196 16.07 32.39 14.37
CA GLU A 196 17.48 32.71 14.16
C GLU A 196 17.99 32.17 12.83
N VAL A 197 17.79 30.88 12.58
CA VAL A 197 18.21 30.22 11.32
C VAL A 197 17.08 29.34 10.80
N LYS A 198 16.84 29.41 9.49
CA LYS A 198 15.86 28.59 8.76
C LYS A 198 16.59 27.58 7.88
N ALA A 199 16.28 26.29 8.02
CA ALA A 199 16.92 25.22 7.25
C ALA A 199 15.94 24.51 6.29
N ASP A 200 15.99 24.91 5.01
CA ASP A 200 15.13 24.46 3.90
C ASP A 200 13.64 24.35 4.28
N ASP A 201 13.10 25.36 4.95
CA ASP A 201 11.68 25.51 5.30
C ASP A 201 11.04 24.44 6.21
N HIS A 202 11.83 23.44 6.61
CA HIS A 202 11.39 22.30 7.40
C HIS A 202 11.91 22.29 8.85
N LEU A 203 12.91 23.11 9.15
CA LEU A 203 13.48 23.24 10.50
C LEU A 203 13.79 24.71 10.81
N TYR A 204 13.40 25.13 12.00
CA TYR A 204 13.58 26.49 12.51
C TYR A 204 14.36 26.43 13.82
N PHE A 205 15.47 27.17 13.90
CA PHE A 205 16.25 27.27 15.14
C PHE A 205 15.84 28.53 15.89
N VAL A 206 15.43 28.35 17.15
CA VAL A 206 14.93 29.42 18.02
C VAL A 206 15.75 29.43 19.31
N ARG A 207 16.01 30.62 19.85
CA ARG A 207 16.69 30.79 21.14
C ARG A 207 15.88 30.16 22.27
N GLU A 208 16.54 29.57 23.24
CA GLU A 208 15.89 28.92 24.38
C GLU A 208 14.91 29.85 25.14
N ASN A 209 15.33 31.07 25.48
CA ASN A 209 14.45 32.05 26.14
C ASN A 209 13.20 32.38 25.33
N MET A 210 13.32 32.48 24.00
CA MET A 210 12.19 32.76 23.11
C MET A 210 11.29 31.54 22.96
N TYR A 211 11.87 30.34 22.91
CA TYR A 211 11.14 29.08 22.86
C TYR A 211 10.25 28.91 24.10
N ASP A 212 10.80 29.19 25.29
CA ASP A 212 10.05 29.08 26.54
C ASP A 212 8.94 30.15 26.64
N GLN A 213 9.16 31.35 26.06
CA GLN A 213 8.10 32.36 25.93
C GLN A 213 6.97 31.88 25.00
N LEU A 214 7.32 31.28 23.85
CA LEU A 214 6.35 30.74 22.91
C LEU A 214 5.52 29.60 23.52
N LEU A 215 6.16 28.72 24.31
CA LEU A 215 5.48 27.67 25.07
C LEU A 215 4.44 28.25 26.04
N LYS A 216 4.85 29.21 26.88
CA LYS A 216 3.93 29.87 27.82
C LYS A 216 2.76 30.52 27.10
N LYS A 217 3.06 31.22 26.00
CA LYS A 217 2.05 31.87 25.18
C LYS A 217 1.01 30.86 24.67
N ILE A 218 1.42 29.69 24.16
CA ILE A 218 0.50 28.65 23.70
C ILE A 218 -0.36 28.07 24.84
N ILE A 219 0.21 27.92 26.03
CA ILE A 219 -0.53 27.40 27.18
C ILE A 219 -1.65 28.38 27.59
N GLU A 220 -1.33 29.68 27.62
CA GLU A 220 -2.22 30.77 28.08
C GLU A 220 -3.23 31.23 27.02
N GLU A 221 -2.79 31.50 25.79
CA GLU A 221 -3.58 32.12 24.71
C GLU A 221 -3.98 31.12 23.60
N GLY A 222 -3.49 29.88 23.66
CA GLY A 222 -3.69 28.91 22.60
C GLY A 222 -5.14 28.47 22.44
N LYS A 223 -5.65 28.56 21.21
CA LYS A 223 -6.96 28.03 20.81
C LYS A 223 -6.86 26.54 20.54
N ARG A 224 -7.87 25.76 20.93
CA ARG A 224 -7.89 24.32 20.60
C ARG A 224 -8.06 24.14 19.09
N VAL A 225 -7.35 23.15 18.54
CA VAL A 225 -7.53 22.74 17.15
C VAL A 225 -8.88 22.03 17.04
N GLU A 226 -9.82 22.63 16.29
CA GLU A 226 -11.09 21.99 15.95
C GLU A 226 -10.90 21.16 14.69
N VAL A 227 -11.31 19.89 14.72
CA VAL A 227 -11.25 19.01 13.56
C VAL A 227 -12.34 19.41 12.59
N VAL A 228 -11.96 19.99 11.46
CA VAL A 228 -12.85 20.18 10.32
C VAL A 228 -12.70 18.96 9.43
N ASP A 229 -13.81 18.25 9.19
CA ASP A 229 -13.83 17.18 8.20
C ASP A 229 -13.66 17.77 6.80
N ILE A 230 -12.45 17.65 6.28
CA ILE A 230 -12.17 17.95 4.87
C ILE A 230 -12.80 16.83 4.08
N LYS A 231 -13.99 17.06 3.53
CA LYS A 231 -14.49 16.26 2.42
C LYS A 231 -13.59 16.55 1.23
N VAL A 232 -12.56 15.73 1.05
CA VAL A 232 -11.78 15.73 -0.19
C VAL A 232 -12.77 15.40 -1.30
N GLN A 233 -13.09 16.39 -2.14
CA GLN A 233 -13.80 16.14 -3.39
C GLN A 233 -12.85 15.36 -4.29
N LYS A 234 -12.83 14.04 -4.12
CA LYS A 234 -12.25 13.15 -5.11
C LYS A 234 -13.15 13.23 -6.33
N GLU A 235 -12.55 13.46 -7.50
CA GLU A 235 -13.26 13.34 -8.77
C GLU A 235 -14.02 12.02 -8.80
N GLU A 236 -15.34 12.12 -8.80
CA GLU A 236 -16.18 10.95 -8.80
C GLU A 236 -16.13 10.26 -10.16
N PRO A 237 -16.33 8.93 -10.20
CA PRO A 237 -16.48 8.22 -11.44
C PRO A 237 -17.55 8.79 -12.34
N GLU A 238 -17.21 9.01 -13.61
CA GLU A 238 -18.21 9.14 -14.68
C GLU A 238 -19.03 7.85 -14.79
N TRP A 239 -20.35 7.97 -14.86
CA TRP A 239 -21.25 6.84 -15.05
C TRP A 239 -21.14 6.31 -16.48
N ASN A 240 -21.02 4.99 -16.64
CA ASN A 240 -21.06 4.33 -17.93
C ASN A 240 -22.37 3.54 -18.05
N GLU A 241 -23.34 4.10 -18.77
CA GLU A 241 -24.68 3.53 -18.95
C GLU A 241 -24.62 2.08 -19.45
N ARG A 242 -23.71 1.79 -20.39
CA ARG A 242 -23.58 0.46 -20.98
C ARG A 242 -23.08 -0.59 -19.99
N GLU A 243 -22.12 -0.23 -19.13
CA GLU A 243 -21.65 -1.13 -18.07
C GLU A 243 -22.76 -1.42 -17.06
N SER A 244 -23.50 -0.40 -16.64
CA SER A 244 -24.61 -0.57 -15.71
C SER A 244 -25.74 -1.44 -16.28
N THR A 245 -26.04 -1.27 -17.58
CA THR A 245 -27.03 -2.09 -18.30
C THR A 245 -26.55 -3.53 -18.45
N PHE A 246 -25.26 -3.74 -18.74
CA PHE A 246 -24.66 -5.08 -18.81
C PHE A 246 -24.78 -5.83 -17.48
N ILE A 247 -24.48 -5.17 -16.36
CA ILE A 247 -24.56 -5.80 -15.04
C ILE A 247 -26.02 -6.16 -14.68
N GLN A 248 -26.99 -5.31 -15.04
CA GLN A 248 -28.41 -5.64 -14.88
C GLN A 248 -28.79 -6.86 -15.73
N TYR A 249 -28.33 -6.92 -16.98
CA TYR A 249 -28.52 -8.09 -17.84
C TYR A 249 -27.92 -9.36 -17.25
N VAL A 250 -26.72 -9.29 -16.66
CA VAL A 250 -26.11 -10.42 -15.95
C VAL A 250 -27.02 -10.90 -14.81
N GLN A 251 -27.59 -9.99 -14.02
CA GLN A 251 -28.51 -10.36 -12.93
C GLN A 251 -29.76 -11.07 -13.46
N ASP A 252 -30.34 -10.60 -14.56
CA ASP A 252 -31.51 -11.22 -15.18
C ASP A 252 -31.19 -12.62 -15.71
N VAL A 253 -30.06 -12.81 -16.41
CA VAL A 253 -29.63 -14.13 -16.90
C VAL A 253 -29.40 -15.12 -15.74
N ILE A 254 -28.87 -14.66 -14.61
CA ILE A 254 -28.66 -15.48 -13.41
C ILE A 254 -30.00 -15.90 -12.81
N ASN A 255 -30.95 -14.97 -12.68
CA ASN A 255 -32.28 -15.22 -12.13
C ASN A 255 -33.08 -16.17 -13.03
N ASP A 256 -33.04 -16.00 -14.36
CA ASP A 256 -33.71 -16.86 -15.33
C ASP A 256 -33.21 -18.30 -15.27
N LYS A 257 -31.93 -18.49 -14.93
CA LYS A 257 -31.32 -19.81 -14.70
C LYS A 257 -31.61 -20.39 -13.31
N GLY A 258 -32.37 -19.69 -12.47
CA GLY A 258 -32.73 -20.11 -11.12
C GLY A 258 -31.53 -20.14 -10.15
N LEU A 259 -30.52 -19.30 -10.40
CA LEU A 259 -29.39 -19.12 -9.50
C LEU A 259 -29.71 -17.98 -8.52
N TYR A 260 -29.57 -18.26 -7.23
CA TYR A 260 -29.86 -17.31 -6.16
C TYR A 260 -28.56 -16.94 -5.47
N LEU A 261 -27.97 -15.83 -5.91
CA LEU A 261 -26.70 -15.32 -5.41
C LEU A 261 -26.89 -13.95 -4.78
N ASP A 262 -25.97 -13.61 -3.88
CA ASP A 262 -25.91 -12.26 -3.35
C ASP A 262 -25.51 -11.27 -4.46
N THR A 263 -26.18 -10.12 -4.53
CA THR A 263 -25.89 -9.12 -5.56
C THR A 263 -24.48 -8.55 -5.43
N THR A 264 -23.97 -8.43 -4.20
CA THR A 264 -22.60 -7.99 -3.93
C THR A 264 -21.59 -8.98 -4.51
N ASP A 265 -21.85 -10.29 -4.45
CA ASP A 265 -20.98 -11.30 -5.06
C ASP A 265 -20.92 -11.16 -6.59
N ILE A 266 -22.06 -10.86 -7.23
CA ILE A 266 -22.13 -10.63 -8.69
C ILE A 266 -21.31 -9.40 -9.08
N PHE A 267 -21.50 -8.28 -8.37
CA PHE A 267 -20.76 -7.04 -8.63
C PHE A 267 -19.26 -7.20 -8.37
N ASN A 268 -18.90 -7.84 -7.26
CA ASN A 268 -17.52 -8.13 -6.88
C ASN A 268 -16.83 -9.02 -7.92
N PHE A 269 -17.53 -10.04 -8.42
CA PHE A 269 -17.04 -10.88 -9.50
C PHE A 269 -16.81 -10.09 -10.79
N HIS A 270 -17.78 -9.27 -11.21
CA HIS A 270 -17.63 -8.42 -12.39
C HIS A 270 -16.41 -7.49 -12.28
N ILE A 271 -16.26 -6.77 -11.17
CA ILE A 271 -15.12 -5.87 -10.94
C ILE A 271 -13.81 -6.67 -11.00
N SER A 272 -13.76 -7.82 -10.33
CA SER A 272 -12.56 -8.66 -10.30
C SER A 272 -12.14 -9.14 -11.68
N VAL A 273 -13.08 -9.64 -12.49
CA VAL A 273 -12.84 -10.12 -13.85
C VAL A 273 -12.39 -8.98 -14.75
N LYS A 274 -12.98 -7.79 -14.57
CA LYS A 274 -12.62 -6.58 -15.31
C LYS A 274 -11.21 -6.08 -14.97
N THR A 275 -10.81 -6.12 -13.71
CA THR A 275 -9.53 -5.54 -13.25
C THR A 275 -8.37 -6.52 -13.28
N ASN A 276 -8.62 -7.84 -13.28
CA ASN A 276 -7.57 -8.86 -13.22
C ASN A 276 -7.63 -9.79 -14.44
N LEU A 277 -6.50 -10.45 -14.71
CA LEU A 277 -6.42 -11.48 -15.73
C LEU A 277 -6.93 -12.85 -15.20
N LEU A 278 -6.76 -13.12 -13.89
CA LEU A 278 -7.26 -14.32 -13.21
C LEU A 278 -8.17 -13.96 -12.03
N THR A 279 -9.36 -14.55 -11.98
CA THR A 279 -10.29 -14.51 -10.83
C THR A 279 -10.60 -15.93 -10.37
N ILE A 280 -10.56 -16.17 -9.06
CA ILE A 280 -10.85 -17.48 -8.48
C ILE A 280 -12.16 -17.40 -7.71
N LEU A 281 -13.10 -18.28 -8.01
CA LEU A 281 -14.34 -18.48 -7.28
C LEU A 281 -14.22 -19.68 -6.35
N ALA A 282 -14.55 -19.47 -5.09
CA ALA A 282 -14.56 -20.51 -4.08
C ALA A 282 -15.89 -20.56 -3.34
N GLY A 283 -16.13 -21.67 -2.64
CA GLY A 283 -17.37 -21.89 -1.90
C GLY A 283 -17.73 -23.36 -1.82
N ILE A 284 -18.78 -23.66 -1.06
CA ILE A 284 -19.25 -25.03 -0.81
C ILE A 284 -19.68 -25.67 -2.15
N PRO A 285 -19.46 -26.98 -2.35
CA PRO A 285 -20.02 -27.70 -3.48
C PRO A 285 -21.54 -27.51 -3.61
N GLY A 286 -22.03 -27.37 -4.85
CA GLY A 286 -23.46 -27.23 -5.12
C GLY A 286 -24.04 -25.81 -4.98
N ILE A 287 -23.28 -24.80 -4.57
CA ILE A 287 -23.74 -23.40 -4.51
C ILE A 287 -23.93 -22.73 -5.89
N GLY A 288 -23.53 -23.41 -6.97
CA GLY A 288 -23.73 -22.93 -8.34
C GLY A 288 -22.55 -22.18 -8.95
N LYS A 289 -21.32 -22.28 -8.41
CA LYS A 289 -20.10 -21.62 -8.93
C LYS A 289 -19.95 -21.76 -10.46
N SER A 290 -19.92 -22.98 -10.96
CA SER A 290 -19.72 -23.26 -12.38
C SER A 290 -20.87 -22.74 -13.25
N ARG A 291 -22.12 -22.85 -12.77
CA ARG A 291 -23.30 -22.31 -13.45
C ARG A 291 -23.31 -20.79 -13.49
N PHE A 292 -22.84 -20.13 -12.44
CA PHE A 292 -22.69 -18.68 -12.39
C PHE A 292 -21.68 -18.18 -13.42
N VAL A 293 -20.50 -18.82 -13.48
CA VAL A 293 -19.49 -18.49 -14.50
C VAL A 293 -20.05 -18.67 -15.90
N GLN A 294 -20.76 -19.76 -16.15
CA GLN A 294 -21.40 -20.01 -17.44
C GLN A 294 -22.46 -18.94 -17.77
N ALA A 295 -23.32 -18.58 -16.81
CA ALA A 295 -24.32 -17.52 -16.98
C ALA A 295 -23.67 -16.17 -17.32
N TYR A 296 -22.57 -15.83 -16.64
CA TYR A 296 -21.81 -14.61 -16.90
C TYR A 296 -21.12 -14.63 -18.27
N ALA A 297 -20.56 -15.77 -18.69
CA ALA A 297 -19.96 -15.94 -20.02
C ALA A 297 -20.98 -15.77 -21.15
N GLU A 298 -22.17 -16.36 -20.99
CA GLU A 298 -23.27 -16.18 -21.94
C GLU A 298 -23.77 -14.73 -21.97
N ALA A 299 -23.81 -14.06 -20.81
CA ALA A 299 -24.16 -12.65 -20.75
C ALA A 299 -23.15 -11.75 -21.49
N LEU A 300 -21.86 -12.12 -21.50
CA LEU A 300 -20.83 -11.48 -22.34
C LEU A 300 -20.97 -11.78 -23.84
N GLY A 301 -21.83 -12.73 -24.22
CA GLY A 301 -22.00 -13.20 -25.59
C GLY A 301 -20.99 -14.26 -26.02
N LEU A 302 -20.38 -14.99 -25.08
CA LEU A 302 -19.39 -16.03 -25.38
C LEU A 302 -20.06 -17.37 -25.67
N THR A 303 -19.58 -18.07 -26.70
CA THR A 303 -20.12 -19.39 -27.08
C THR A 303 -19.24 -20.51 -26.55
N TYR A 304 -19.87 -21.51 -25.91
CA TYR A 304 -19.16 -22.69 -25.41
C TYR A 304 -18.47 -23.47 -26.54
N GLY A 305 -17.18 -23.76 -26.35
CA GLY A 305 -16.36 -24.48 -27.34
C GLY A 305 -15.70 -23.58 -28.40
N GLU A 306 -16.10 -22.30 -28.47
CA GLU A 306 -15.47 -21.28 -29.30
C GLU A 306 -14.74 -20.25 -28.42
N GLU A 307 -15.43 -19.20 -27.96
CA GLU A 307 -14.81 -18.17 -27.11
C GLU A 307 -14.78 -18.56 -25.63
N LEU A 308 -15.67 -19.46 -25.20
CA LEU A 308 -15.69 -20.02 -23.85
C LEU A 308 -15.07 -21.43 -23.87
N LEU A 309 -13.88 -21.56 -23.29
CA LEU A 309 -13.20 -22.83 -23.09
C LEU A 309 -13.35 -23.31 -21.65
N TRP A 310 -13.82 -24.54 -21.47
CA TRP A 310 -13.97 -25.17 -20.16
C TRP A 310 -12.98 -26.32 -20.00
N ILE A 311 -12.08 -26.21 -19.03
CA ILE A 311 -11.02 -27.19 -18.76
C ILE A 311 -11.26 -27.78 -17.36
N PRO A 312 -11.83 -28.99 -17.26
CA PRO A 312 -11.88 -29.71 -15.98
C PRO A 312 -10.48 -30.18 -15.59
N ILE A 313 -10.01 -29.80 -14.41
CA ILE A 313 -8.67 -30.15 -13.94
C ILE A 313 -8.66 -31.56 -13.36
N SER A 314 -7.86 -32.43 -13.99
CA SER A 314 -7.63 -33.79 -13.48
C SER A 314 -6.63 -33.77 -12.31
N PRO A 315 -6.82 -34.62 -11.28
CA PRO A 315 -5.80 -34.87 -10.27
C PRO A 315 -4.45 -35.36 -10.84
N SER A 316 -4.46 -35.90 -12.07
CA SER A 316 -3.25 -36.35 -12.76
C SER A 316 -2.41 -35.20 -13.34
N TYR A 317 -2.94 -33.97 -13.40
CA TYR A 317 -2.20 -32.82 -13.93
C TYR A 317 -1.11 -32.40 -12.94
N GLN A 318 0.14 -32.63 -13.32
CA GLN A 318 1.33 -32.38 -12.50
C GLN A 318 2.33 -31.47 -13.19
N GLU A 319 2.21 -31.22 -14.50
CA GLU A 319 3.15 -30.40 -15.24
C GLU A 319 2.46 -29.50 -16.28
N PRO A 320 3.11 -28.41 -16.74
CA PRO A 320 2.49 -27.51 -17.71
C PRO A 320 2.13 -28.19 -19.04
N HIS A 321 2.85 -29.26 -19.39
CA HIS A 321 2.60 -30.04 -20.60
C HIS A 321 1.22 -30.71 -20.59
N ASP A 322 0.66 -31.02 -19.42
CA ASP A 322 -0.66 -31.63 -19.31
C ASP A 322 -1.75 -30.74 -19.91
N ILE A 323 -1.59 -29.41 -19.80
CA ILE A 323 -2.56 -28.44 -20.32
C ILE A 323 -2.11 -27.73 -21.59
N LEU A 324 -0.81 -27.59 -21.83
CA LEU A 324 -0.26 -26.91 -23.00
C LEU A 324 0.03 -27.89 -24.14
N GLY A 325 0.53 -29.08 -23.83
CA GLY A 325 1.21 -29.95 -24.78
C GLY A 325 2.74 -29.85 -24.67
N TYR A 326 3.45 -30.65 -25.45
CA TYR A 326 4.91 -30.75 -25.41
C TYR A 326 5.51 -30.93 -26.80
N LEU A 327 6.79 -30.58 -26.92
CA LEU A 327 7.57 -30.88 -28.12
C LEU A 327 8.10 -32.31 -28.03
N HIS A 328 7.68 -33.18 -28.94
CA HIS A 328 8.20 -34.53 -29.00
C HIS A 328 9.66 -34.52 -29.52
N PRO A 329 10.54 -35.46 -29.10
CA PRO A 329 11.95 -35.49 -29.53
C PRO A 329 12.19 -35.57 -31.04
N ASN A 330 11.16 -35.91 -31.83
CA ASN A 330 11.22 -35.88 -33.30
C ASN A 330 11.03 -34.47 -33.88
N GLY A 331 10.87 -33.43 -33.06
CA GLY A 331 10.66 -32.04 -33.46
C GLY A 331 9.19 -31.67 -33.72
N THR A 332 8.24 -32.58 -33.55
CA THR A 332 6.80 -32.30 -33.71
C THR A 332 6.18 -31.88 -32.38
N TYR A 333 5.44 -30.78 -32.37
CA TYR A 333 4.67 -30.33 -31.22
C TYR A 333 3.36 -31.10 -31.10
N ILE A 334 3.13 -31.71 -29.94
CA ILE A 334 1.92 -32.44 -29.61
C ILE A 334 1.10 -31.57 -28.67
N GLU A 335 0.00 -31.03 -29.17
CA GLU A 335 -0.95 -30.23 -28.39
C GLU A 335 -1.70 -31.10 -27.37
N SER A 336 -1.99 -30.54 -26.20
CA SER A 336 -2.88 -31.18 -25.22
C SER A 336 -4.33 -31.24 -25.71
N GLU A 337 -5.10 -32.21 -25.18
CA GLU A 337 -6.52 -32.38 -25.48
C GLU A 337 -7.39 -31.20 -24.98
N THR A 338 -6.85 -30.32 -24.14
CA THR A 338 -7.54 -29.15 -23.57
C THR A 338 -7.93 -28.10 -24.59
N ARG A 339 -7.32 -28.07 -25.80
CA ARG A 339 -7.51 -27.02 -26.84
C ARG A 339 -7.15 -25.61 -26.37
N LEU A 340 -6.40 -25.49 -25.28
CA LEU A 340 -6.01 -24.20 -24.72
C LEU A 340 -5.18 -23.39 -25.72
N ILE A 341 -4.21 -24.03 -26.37
CA ILE A 341 -3.33 -23.39 -27.35
C ILE A 341 -4.12 -22.82 -28.53
N ARG A 342 -5.01 -23.61 -29.15
CA ARG A 342 -5.89 -23.12 -30.23
C ARG A 342 -6.71 -21.91 -29.82
N THR A 343 -7.25 -21.91 -28.60
CA THR A 343 -8.07 -20.80 -28.10
C THR A 343 -7.23 -19.55 -27.89
N LEU A 344 -6.01 -19.68 -27.37
CA LEU A 344 -5.06 -18.56 -27.23
C LEU A 344 -4.64 -17.99 -28.60
N LEU A 345 -4.43 -18.84 -29.61
CA LEU A 345 -4.11 -18.39 -30.98
C LEU A 345 -5.29 -17.65 -31.63
N LYS A 346 -6.52 -18.18 -31.52
CA LYS A 346 -7.73 -17.48 -31.96
C LYS A 346 -7.89 -16.12 -31.29
N ALA A 347 -7.61 -16.05 -29.98
CA ALA A 347 -7.67 -14.80 -29.23
C ALA A 347 -6.61 -13.78 -29.69
N TYR A 348 -5.41 -14.25 -30.04
CA TYR A 348 -4.37 -13.39 -30.62
C TYR A 348 -4.78 -12.82 -31.98
N GLU A 349 -5.39 -13.64 -32.85
CA GLU A 349 -5.88 -13.22 -34.16
C GLU A 349 -7.08 -12.25 -34.06
N ASN A 350 -7.88 -12.35 -33.00
CA ASN A 350 -9.11 -11.58 -32.81
C ASN A 350 -9.08 -10.72 -31.54
N PRO A 351 -8.25 -9.67 -31.47
CA PRO A 351 -8.03 -8.88 -30.25
C PRO A 351 -9.27 -8.14 -29.74
N ASN A 352 -10.26 -7.88 -30.60
CA ASN A 352 -11.50 -7.20 -30.23
C ASN A 352 -12.60 -8.14 -29.68
N GLN A 353 -12.41 -9.46 -29.78
CA GLN A 353 -13.32 -10.48 -29.27
C GLN A 353 -12.80 -10.99 -27.91
N LEU A 354 -13.68 -11.05 -26.90
CA LEU A 354 -13.35 -11.61 -25.60
C LEU A 354 -13.31 -13.14 -25.65
N TYR A 355 -12.38 -13.73 -24.90
CA TYR A 355 -12.23 -15.17 -24.70
C TYR A 355 -12.15 -15.46 -23.20
N MET A 356 -12.85 -16.50 -22.77
CA MET A 356 -12.89 -16.92 -21.38
C MET A 356 -12.45 -18.36 -21.24
N ILE A 357 -11.43 -18.58 -20.42
CA ILE A 357 -10.86 -19.90 -20.14
C ILE A 357 -11.14 -20.20 -18.68
N VAL A 358 -11.97 -21.22 -18.45
CA VAL A 358 -12.40 -21.66 -17.13
C VAL A 358 -11.65 -22.92 -16.77
N PHE A 359 -10.87 -22.86 -15.68
CA PHE A 359 -10.25 -24.02 -15.05
C PHE A 359 -11.16 -24.49 -13.92
N ASP A 360 -11.89 -25.57 -14.16
CA ASP A 360 -12.86 -26.09 -13.20
C ASP A 360 -12.16 -27.03 -12.21
N GLU A 361 -12.45 -26.85 -10.93
CA GLU A 361 -11.84 -27.57 -9.82
C GLU A 361 -10.30 -27.47 -9.79
N MET A 362 -9.78 -26.24 -9.95
CA MET A 362 -8.33 -25.96 -10.03
C MET A 362 -7.51 -26.64 -8.94
N ASN A 363 -8.06 -26.75 -7.73
CA ASN A 363 -7.37 -27.27 -6.58
C ASN A 363 -7.49 -28.80 -6.40
N MET A 364 -7.96 -29.53 -7.42
CA MET A 364 -7.86 -30.99 -7.48
C MET A 364 -6.42 -31.48 -7.67
N SER A 365 -5.56 -30.65 -8.24
CA SER A 365 -4.12 -30.89 -8.33
C SER A 365 -3.31 -29.71 -7.79
N HIS A 366 -1.99 -29.87 -7.68
CA HIS A 366 -1.11 -28.81 -7.23
C HIS A 366 -1.00 -27.72 -8.31
N ILE A 367 -1.83 -26.67 -8.19
CA ILE A 367 -1.94 -25.55 -9.15
C ILE A 367 -0.57 -25.01 -9.54
N GLU A 368 0.35 -24.87 -8.58
CA GLU A 368 1.67 -24.32 -8.85
C GLU A 368 2.49 -25.10 -9.87
N HIS A 369 2.23 -26.39 -10.09
CA HIS A 369 3.05 -27.18 -10.99
C HIS A 369 2.59 -27.01 -12.44
N TRP A 370 1.33 -27.34 -12.72
CA TRP A 370 0.79 -27.25 -14.08
C TRP A 370 0.51 -25.81 -14.54
N PHE A 371 0.26 -24.88 -13.61
CA PHE A 371 -0.02 -23.48 -13.93
C PHE A 371 1.21 -22.55 -13.90
N THR A 372 2.42 -23.11 -13.74
CA THR A 372 3.68 -22.34 -13.62
C THR A 372 3.86 -21.25 -14.70
N PRO A 373 3.68 -21.54 -16.01
CA PRO A 373 3.93 -20.53 -17.05
C PRO A 373 2.97 -19.35 -16.94
N PHE A 374 1.70 -19.62 -16.64
CA PHE A 374 0.68 -18.58 -16.45
C PHE A 374 0.94 -17.75 -15.20
N LEU A 375 1.40 -18.36 -14.11
CA LEU A 375 1.83 -17.65 -12.90
C LEU A 375 2.91 -16.60 -13.21
N SER A 376 3.84 -16.89 -14.13
CA SER A 376 4.84 -15.93 -14.61
C SER A 376 4.20 -14.80 -15.43
N ILE A 377 3.30 -15.15 -16.35
CA ILE A 377 2.62 -14.18 -17.22
C ILE A 377 1.75 -13.20 -16.42
N LEU A 378 1.09 -13.66 -15.35
CA LEU A 378 0.29 -12.81 -14.45
C LEU A 378 1.11 -11.70 -13.77
N GLN A 379 2.45 -11.75 -13.81
CA GLN A 379 3.34 -10.71 -13.26
C GLN A 379 3.79 -9.69 -14.31
N LEU A 380 3.69 -10.04 -15.59
CA LEU A 380 4.22 -9.23 -16.67
C LEU A 380 3.23 -8.13 -17.04
N GLU A 381 3.78 -7.00 -17.45
CA GLU A 381 3.01 -5.93 -18.07
C GLU A 381 2.34 -6.44 -19.34
N LYS A 382 1.23 -5.80 -19.72
CA LYS A 382 0.33 -6.23 -20.79
C LYS A 382 1.06 -6.60 -22.10
N LYS A 383 2.08 -5.80 -22.48
CA LYS A 383 2.86 -5.95 -23.72
C LYS A 383 3.90 -7.07 -23.69
N ASN A 384 4.19 -7.63 -22.51
CA ASN A 384 5.26 -8.61 -22.31
C ASN A 384 4.70 -9.99 -21.95
N ARG A 385 3.39 -10.20 -22.07
CA ARG A 385 2.73 -11.46 -21.71
C ARG A 385 2.95 -12.52 -22.79
N ILE A 386 4.16 -13.06 -22.84
CA ILE A 386 4.56 -14.06 -23.83
C ILE A 386 4.62 -15.43 -23.14
N LEU A 387 3.83 -16.38 -23.65
CA LEU A 387 3.86 -17.78 -23.28
C LEU A 387 4.84 -18.52 -24.20
N SER A 388 5.97 -18.95 -23.66
CA SER A 388 6.92 -19.81 -24.37
C SER A 388 6.51 -21.28 -24.25
N LEU A 389 6.34 -21.95 -25.38
CA LEU A 389 5.97 -23.36 -25.46
C LEU A 389 7.20 -24.25 -25.70
N TYR A 390 8.10 -23.84 -26.59
CA TYR A 390 9.35 -24.54 -26.90
C TYR A 390 10.39 -23.58 -27.53
N GLU A 391 11.64 -24.02 -27.66
CA GLU A 391 12.73 -23.17 -28.20
C GLU A 391 12.70 -23.06 -29.74
N GLU A 392 13.10 -21.89 -30.24
CA GLU A 392 13.27 -21.64 -31.68
C GLU A 392 14.55 -22.35 -32.17
N GLY A 393 14.41 -23.30 -33.11
CA GLY A 393 15.55 -24.08 -33.62
C GLY A 393 15.21 -25.43 -34.24
N ASN A 394 13.96 -25.87 -34.22
CA ASN A 394 13.54 -27.11 -34.89
C ASN A 394 13.53 -26.94 -36.42
N GLU A 395 14.02 -27.96 -37.13
CA GLU A 395 13.97 -28.02 -38.61
C GLU A 395 12.54 -28.25 -39.15
N ILE A 396 11.60 -28.66 -38.28
CA ILE A 396 10.20 -28.94 -38.63
C ILE A 396 9.33 -27.71 -38.33
N GLU A 397 8.64 -27.21 -39.35
CA GLU A 397 7.58 -26.20 -39.19
C GLU A 397 6.37 -26.81 -38.49
N ASN A 398 6.11 -26.34 -37.27
CA ASN A 398 4.94 -26.72 -36.49
C ASN A 398 3.81 -25.70 -36.71
N ILE A 399 2.55 -26.16 -36.70
CA ILE A 399 1.37 -25.28 -36.84
C ILE A 399 1.26 -24.33 -35.64
N VAL A 400 1.63 -24.82 -34.45
CA VAL A 400 1.67 -24.02 -33.23
C VAL A 400 3.01 -23.29 -33.17
N PRO A 401 3.03 -21.95 -32.97
CA PRO A 401 4.27 -21.21 -32.85
C PRO A 401 4.99 -21.50 -31.52
N PRO A 402 6.32 -21.30 -31.44
CA PRO A 402 7.09 -21.53 -30.21
C PRO A 402 6.71 -20.59 -29.06
N LYS A 403 6.13 -19.42 -29.39
CA LYS A 403 5.72 -18.40 -28.44
C LYS A 403 4.34 -17.85 -28.81
N ILE A 404 3.51 -17.59 -27.82
CA ILE A 404 2.16 -17.02 -27.99
C ILE A 404 2.04 -15.78 -27.11
N GLU A 405 1.63 -14.66 -27.68
CA GLU A 405 1.33 -13.46 -26.92
C GLU A 405 -0.10 -13.53 -26.36
N ILE A 406 -0.24 -13.31 -25.06
CA ILE A 406 -1.53 -13.30 -24.35
C ILE A 406 -2.06 -11.87 -24.29
N GLY A 407 -3.08 -11.62 -25.11
CA GLY A 407 -3.78 -10.33 -25.19
C GLY A 407 -4.66 -10.00 -23.99
N GLU A 408 -5.15 -8.76 -23.94
CA GLU A 408 -6.07 -8.27 -22.89
C GLU A 408 -7.50 -8.82 -23.03
N ASN A 409 -7.81 -9.42 -24.17
CA ASN A 409 -9.08 -10.04 -24.48
C ASN A 409 -9.26 -11.43 -23.85
N ILE A 410 -8.27 -11.93 -23.12
CA ILE A 410 -8.35 -13.21 -22.42
C ILE A 410 -8.76 -12.98 -20.96
N ILE A 411 -9.63 -13.85 -20.47
CA ILE A 411 -10.11 -13.91 -19.09
C ILE A 411 -9.86 -15.32 -18.57
N PHE A 412 -9.07 -15.46 -17.50
CA PHE A 412 -8.94 -16.72 -16.78
C PHE A 412 -9.85 -16.74 -15.55
N ILE A 413 -10.60 -17.83 -15.40
CA ILE A 413 -11.43 -18.08 -14.22
C ILE A 413 -11.04 -19.42 -13.63
N GLY A 414 -10.86 -19.46 -12.32
CA GLY A 414 -10.68 -20.69 -11.56
C GLY A 414 -11.89 -20.98 -10.69
N THR A 415 -12.34 -22.22 -10.61
CA THR A 415 -13.27 -22.66 -9.56
C THR A 415 -12.53 -23.54 -8.55
N VAL A 416 -12.81 -23.33 -7.26
CA VAL A 416 -12.15 -24.01 -6.14
C VAL A 416 -13.20 -24.51 -5.16
N ASN A 417 -13.03 -25.73 -4.67
CA ASN A 417 -13.83 -26.30 -3.59
C ASN A 417 -13.02 -26.27 -2.28
N PHE A 418 -13.67 -26.04 -1.13
CA PHE A 418 -12.99 -26.03 0.17
C PHE A 418 -13.02 -27.40 0.88
N ASP A 419 -13.28 -28.48 0.14
CA ASP A 419 -13.43 -29.82 0.70
C ASP A 419 -12.08 -30.40 1.14
N GLU A 420 -12.11 -31.34 2.10
CA GLU A 420 -10.91 -31.97 2.68
C GLU A 420 -9.99 -32.65 1.65
N THR A 421 -10.56 -33.09 0.51
CA THR A 421 -9.87 -33.82 -0.56
C THR A 421 -9.06 -32.91 -1.49
N THR A 422 -9.15 -31.60 -1.32
CA THR A 422 -8.54 -30.62 -2.24
C THR A 422 -7.23 -30.03 -1.72
N LYS A 423 -6.38 -29.60 -2.66
CA LYS A 423 -5.07 -29.01 -2.37
C LYS A 423 -5.20 -27.55 -1.93
N GLU A 424 -4.26 -27.12 -1.11
CA GLU A 424 -4.19 -25.72 -0.67
C GLU A 424 -3.71 -24.79 -1.79
N LEU A 425 -4.24 -23.56 -1.79
CA LEU A 425 -3.81 -22.51 -2.69
C LEU A 425 -2.52 -21.88 -2.17
N SER A 426 -1.56 -21.63 -3.06
CA SER A 426 -0.29 -21.03 -2.68
C SER A 426 -0.36 -19.52 -2.54
N ASP A 427 0.51 -18.95 -1.71
CA ASP A 427 0.64 -17.50 -1.54
C ASP A 427 1.01 -16.80 -2.86
N ARG A 428 1.76 -17.48 -3.75
CA ARG A 428 2.12 -16.95 -5.06
C ARG A 428 0.91 -16.78 -5.98
N LEU A 429 -0.07 -17.68 -5.90
CA LEU A 429 -1.32 -17.57 -6.64
C LEU A 429 -2.23 -16.50 -6.04
N LEU A 430 -2.39 -16.52 -4.71
CA LEU A 430 -3.27 -15.59 -3.98
C LEU A 430 -2.82 -14.13 -4.07
N ASP A 431 -1.52 -13.86 -4.24
CA ASP A 431 -1.03 -12.50 -4.49
C ASP A 431 -1.44 -11.96 -5.87
N ARG A 432 -1.88 -12.84 -6.79
CA ARG A 432 -2.10 -12.55 -8.22
C ARG A 432 -3.55 -12.61 -8.67
N ALA A 433 -4.43 -13.16 -7.83
CA ALA A 433 -5.84 -13.33 -8.14
C ALA A 433 -6.71 -12.88 -6.96
N ASN A 434 -7.93 -12.44 -7.25
CA ASN A 434 -8.95 -12.31 -6.22
C ASN A 434 -9.58 -13.68 -5.95
N LEU A 435 -9.73 -14.03 -4.67
CA LEU A 435 -10.44 -15.21 -4.23
C LEU A 435 -11.83 -14.80 -3.73
N ILE A 436 -12.86 -15.00 -4.56
CA ILE A 436 -14.24 -14.63 -4.26
C ILE A 436 -14.96 -15.85 -3.70
N THR A 437 -15.33 -15.78 -2.42
CA THR A 437 -16.11 -16.84 -1.77
C THR A 437 -17.59 -16.54 -1.91
N LEU A 438 -18.30 -17.30 -2.74
CA LEU A 438 -19.73 -17.15 -2.92
C LEU A 438 -20.47 -17.50 -1.62
N GLN A 439 -21.39 -16.63 -1.23
CA GLN A 439 -22.23 -16.83 -0.06
C GLN A 439 -23.60 -17.41 -0.44
N LYS A 440 -24.10 -18.28 0.42
CA LYS A 440 -25.44 -18.84 0.28
C LYS A 440 -26.44 -17.84 0.85
N ILE A 441 -27.38 -17.37 0.04
CA ILE A 441 -28.48 -16.57 0.57
C ILE A 441 -29.45 -17.43 1.40
N PRO A 442 -30.07 -16.89 2.47
CA PRO A 442 -31.10 -17.58 3.22
C PRO A 442 -32.27 -18.02 2.33
N PHE A 443 -32.79 -19.24 2.54
CA PHE A 443 -33.86 -19.80 1.72
C PHE A 443 -35.15 -18.95 1.71
N CYS A 444 -35.41 -18.19 2.77
CA CYS A 444 -36.57 -17.29 2.87
C CYS A 444 -36.48 -16.10 1.88
N GLU A 445 -35.28 -15.67 1.51
CA GLU A 445 -35.04 -14.53 0.63
C GLU A 445 -35.19 -14.89 -0.85
N ILE A 446 -35.15 -16.19 -1.19
CA ILE A 446 -35.35 -16.71 -2.55
C ILE A 446 -36.67 -16.22 -3.16
N ASN A 447 -37.74 -16.14 -2.35
CA ASN A 447 -39.05 -15.69 -2.82
C ASN A 447 -39.09 -14.18 -3.15
N MET A 448 -38.16 -13.38 -2.59
CA MET A 448 -38.07 -11.94 -2.86
C MET A 448 -37.31 -11.64 -4.15
N GLN A 449 -36.49 -12.56 -4.65
CA GLN A 449 -35.70 -12.40 -5.88
C GLN A 449 -36.46 -12.80 -7.16
N LYS A 450 -37.70 -13.28 -7.06
CA LYS A 450 -38.56 -13.55 -8.24
C LYS A 450 -39.07 -12.24 -8.86
N ASN A 451 -38.21 -11.54 -9.59
CA ASN A 451 -38.62 -10.41 -10.41
C ASN A 451 -39.31 -10.90 -11.70
N GLN A 452 -40.28 -10.12 -12.18
CA GLN A 452 -40.90 -10.32 -13.49
C GLN A 452 -39.84 -10.05 -14.56
N GLY A 453 -39.50 -11.06 -15.36
CA GLY A 453 -38.41 -11.01 -16.34
C GLY A 453 -38.58 -9.87 -17.34
N ILE A 454 -37.72 -8.86 -17.23
CA ILE A 454 -37.52 -7.86 -18.27
C ILE A 454 -36.60 -8.52 -19.29
N GLN A 455 -37.08 -8.78 -20.50
CA GLN A 455 -36.24 -9.30 -21.58
C GLN A 455 -35.31 -8.19 -22.07
N ILE A 456 -34.12 -8.08 -21.47
CA ILE A 456 -33.04 -7.26 -21.99
C ILE A 456 -32.41 -8.03 -23.17
N PRO A 457 -32.21 -7.41 -24.35
CA PRO A 457 -31.60 -8.07 -25.48
C PRO A 457 -30.16 -8.48 -25.17
N PRO A 458 -29.66 -9.57 -25.78
CA PRO A 458 -28.28 -10.02 -25.56
C PRO A 458 -27.29 -8.92 -25.94
N LEU A 459 -26.48 -8.51 -24.97
CA LEU A 459 -25.45 -7.49 -25.17
C LEU A 459 -24.14 -8.18 -25.56
N GLN A 460 -23.63 -7.95 -26.77
CA GLN A 460 -22.26 -8.33 -27.11
C GLN A 460 -21.30 -7.27 -26.56
N VAL A 461 -20.38 -7.71 -25.71
CA VAL A 461 -19.36 -6.86 -25.09
C VAL A 461 -18.03 -7.07 -25.80
N THR A 462 -17.46 -5.99 -26.34
CA THR A 462 -16.15 -6.05 -27.03
C THR A 462 -15.00 -5.92 -26.03
N THR A 463 -13.79 -6.34 -26.43
CA THR A 463 -12.59 -6.14 -25.61
C THR A 463 -12.34 -4.66 -25.31
N GLY A 464 -12.55 -3.79 -26.31
CA GLY A 464 -12.40 -2.34 -26.15
C GLY A 464 -13.33 -1.78 -25.09
N GLU A 465 -14.57 -2.26 -25.03
CA GLU A 465 -15.49 -1.85 -23.97
C GLU A 465 -15.02 -2.34 -22.60
N PHE A 466 -14.75 -3.65 -22.49
CA PHE A 466 -14.45 -4.32 -21.23
C PHE A 466 -13.13 -3.90 -20.59
N ARG A 467 -12.06 -3.73 -21.40
CA ARG A 467 -10.69 -3.47 -20.91
C ARG A 467 -10.20 -2.03 -21.11
N MET A 468 -10.88 -1.24 -21.93
CA MET A 468 -10.51 0.17 -22.17
C MET A 468 -11.59 1.14 -21.70
N SER A 469 -12.87 0.95 -22.06
CA SER A 469 -13.91 1.92 -21.73
C SER A 469 -14.41 1.81 -20.28
N TRP A 470 -14.47 0.60 -19.74
CA TRP A 470 -14.94 0.33 -18.38
C TRP A 470 -13.78 0.30 -17.36
N LEU A 471 -12.54 0.40 -17.84
CA LEU A 471 -11.34 0.38 -17.01
C LEU A 471 -10.71 1.76 -16.92
N ARG A 472 -10.28 2.11 -15.72
CA ARG A 472 -9.59 3.36 -15.42
C ARG A 472 -8.26 3.08 -14.78
N ASN A 473 -7.30 3.92 -15.13
CA ASN A 473 -5.92 3.82 -14.72
C ASN A 473 -5.46 5.17 -14.16
N LYS A 474 -5.81 5.48 -12.91
CA LYS A 474 -5.13 6.51 -12.10
C LYS A 474 -3.95 5.88 -11.38
N GLU A 475 -2.96 6.70 -10.99
CA GLU A 475 -1.87 6.21 -10.14
C GLU A 475 -2.39 5.77 -8.77
N MET A 476 -1.82 4.70 -8.21
CA MET A 476 -2.23 4.11 -6.93
C MET A 476 -2.34 5.15 -5.81
N ILE A 477 -1.41 6.10 -5.76
CA ILE A 477 -1.30 7.11 -4.70
C ILE A 477 -2.49 8.08 -4.75
N ASP A 478 -2.99 8.39 -5.95
CA ASP A 478 -4.12 9.30 -6.13
C ASP A 478 -5.46 8.64 -5.80
N VAL A 479 -5.52 7.31 -5.86
CA VAL A 479 -6.73 6.57 -5.55
C VAL A 479 -7.00 6.53 -4.05
N PHE A 480 -5.98 6.28 -3.21
CA PHE A 480 -6.18 6.08 -1.78
C PHE A 480 -6.42 7.37 -0.99
N SER A 481 -7.13 7.27 0.13
CA SER A 481 -7.16 8.31 1.17
C SER A 481 -5.97 8.15 2.11
N GLU A 482 -5.69 9.19 2.91
CA GLU A 482 -4.61 9.10 3.91
C GLU A 482 -4.93 8.03 4.96
N GLU A 483 -6.20 7.86 5.32
CA GLU A 483 -6.69 6.84 6.24
C GLU A 483 -6.50 5.43 5.69
N GLU A 484 -6.84 5.20 4.41
CA GLU A 484 -6.66 3.92 3.73
C GLU A 484 -5.17 3.53 3.68
N LEU A 485 -4.27 4.47 3.35
CA LEU A 485 -2.82 4.21 3.32
C LEU A 485 -2.26 3.88 4.71
N GLU A 486 -2.61 4.68 5.72
CA GLU A 486 -2.19 4.46 7.10
C GLU A 486 -2.69 3.10 7.63
N LEU A 487 -3.90 2.70 7.25
CA LEU A 487 -4.46 1.41 7.63
C LEU A 487 -3.73 0.25 6.95
N LEU A 488 -3.40 0.36 5.66
CA LEU A 488 -2.62 -0.65 4.94
C LEU A 488 -1.22 -0.83 5.54
N ASP A 489 -0.56 0.26 5.94
CA ASP A 489 0.73 0.21 6.61
C ASP A 489 0.65 -0.44 7.99
N LYS A 490 -0.40 -0.13 8.78
CA LYS A 490 -0.64 -0.78 10.08
C LYS A 490 -0.96 -2.27 9.92
N LEU A 491 -1.75 -2.64 8.91
CA LEU A 491 -2.01 -4.04 8.57
C LEU A 491 -0.71 -4.76 8.19
N HIS A 492 0.14 -4.14 7.36
CA HIS A 492 1.45 -4.67 7.02
C HIS A 492 2.30 -4.92 8.26
N ALA A 493 2.47 -3.90 9.12
CA ALA A 493 3.31 -3.99 10.30
C ALA A 493 2.86 -5.10 11.27
N LEU A 494 1.54 -5.25 11.44
CA LEU A 494 0.95 -6.24 12.34
C LEU A 494 1.10 -7.68 11.78
N ILE A 495 0.89 -7.87 10.48
CA ILE A 495 1.08 -9.19 9.85
C ILE A 495 2.58 -9.56 9.81
N SER A 496 3.43 -8.61 9.42
CA SER A 496 4.87 -8.82 9.29
C SER A 496 5.56 -9.06 10.63
N SER A 497 5.03 -8.53 11.74
CA SER A 497 5.57 -8.81 13.08
C SER A 497 5.41 -10.26 13.51
N HIS A 498 4.46 -10.99 12.91
CA HIS A 498 4.21 -12.40 13.19
C HIS A 498 4.88 -13.31 12.15
N ASP A 499 4.81 -12.92 10.87
CA ASP A 499 5.46 -13.62 9.78
C ASP A 499 6.08 -12.62 8.79
N ALA A 500 7.41 -12.51 8.81
CA ALA A 500 8.15 -11.58 7.95
C ALA A 500 7.97 -11.85 6.44
N SER A 501 7.54 -13.06 6.07
CA SER A 501 7.25 -13.41 4.67
C SER A 501 5.87 -12.97 4.20
N LYS A 502 4.99 -12.58 5.14
CA LYS A 502 3.60 -12.19 4.87
C LYS A 502 3.38 -10.72 5.19
N GLY A 503 2.47 -10.11 4.44
CA GLY A 503 2.08 -8.72 4.65
C GLY A 503 1.41 -8.10 3.43
N VAL A 504 1.11 -6.80 3.55
CA VAL A 504 0.63 -6.00 2.43
C VAL A 504 1.84 -5.55 1.61
N SER A 505 1.89 -5.98 0.34
CA SER A 505 2.92 -5.56 -0.61
C SER A 505 2.42 -4.37 -1.44
N PHE A 506 3.33 -3.64 -2.09
CA PHE A 506 2.94 -2.60 -3.06
C PHE A 506 2.07 -3.15 -4.19
N ARG A 507 2.29 -4.41 -4.60
CA ARG A 507 1.45 -5.08 -5.59
C ARG A 507 0.03 -5.29 -5.08
N CYS A 508 -0.11 -5.75 -3.83
CA CYS A 508 -1.40 -5.89 -3.18
C CYS A 508 -2.12 -4.53 -3.16
N ALA A 509 -1.46 -3.48 -2.64
CA ALA A 509 -2.03 -2.14 -2.60
C ALA A 509 -2.42 -1.61 -3.99
N ALA A 510 -1.60 -1.81 -5.02
CA ALA A 510 -1.91 -1.40 -6.39
C ALA A 510 -3.14 -2.13 -6.96
N ALA A 511 -3.29 -3.42 -6.65
CA ALA A 511 -4.47 -4.18 -7.06
C ALA A 511 -5.73 -3.72 -6.31
N ILE A 512 -5.65 -3.41 -5.02
CA ILE A 512 -6.75 -2.83 -4.24
C ILE A 512 -7.16 -1.47 -4.85
N ALA A 513 -6.20 -0.58 -5.13
CA ALA A 513 -6.48 0.69 -5.79
C ALA A 513 -7.16 0.49 -7.16
N THR A 514 -6.68 -0.48 -7.94
CA THR A 514 -7.25 -0.81 -9.25
C THR A 514 -8.69 -1.30 -9.13
N TYR A 515 -9.00 -2.09 -8.11
CA TYR A 515 -10.37 -2.51 -7.80
C TYR A 515 -11.26 -1.31 -7.43
N LEU A 516 -10.83 -0.49 -6.47
CA LEU A 516 -11.62 0.63 -5.94
C LEU A 516 -11.94 1.70 -6.99
N GLN A 517 -11.00 2.02 -7.88
CA GLN A 517 -11.24 3.02 -8.93
C GLN A 517 -12.16 2.53 -10.05
N ASN A 518 -12.38 1.21 -10.13
CA ASN A 518 -13.15 0.54 -11.17
C ASN A 518 -14.48 -0.04 -10.65
N ILE A 519 -14.93 0.37 -9.46
CA ILE A 519 -16.28 0.05 -8.97
C ILE A 519 -17.32 0.76 -9.86
N PRO A 520 -18.24 0.03 -10.51
CA PRO A 520 -19.24 0.61 -11.39
C PRO A 520 -20.28 1.41 -10.60
N ARG A 521 -20.80 2.46 -11.24
CA ARG A 521 -21.94 3.21 -10.73
C ARG A 521 -23.26 2.66 -11.28
N LYS A 522 -24.28 2.60 -10.43
CA LYS A 522 -25.64 2.21 -10.84
C LYS A 522 -26.32 3.35 -11.61
N ASP A 523 -26.07 4.57 -11.17
CA ASP A 523 -26.52 5.83 -11.77
C ASP A 523 -25.51 6.95 -11.45
N ASN A 524 -25.77 8.19 -11.89
CA ASN A 524 -24.90 9.34 -11.60
C ASN A 524 -24.70 9.63 -10.09
N GLN A 525 -25.42 8.95 -9.19
CA GLN A 525 -25.44 9.28 -7.76
C GLN A 525 -24.90 8.13 -6.88
N SER A 526 -25.15 6.88 -7.25
CA SER A 526 -24.89 5.70 -6.40
C SER A 526 -23.92 4.70 -7.02
N TYR A 527 -23.09 4.11 -6.16
CA TYR A 527 -22.25 2.98 -6.53
C TYR A 527 -23.02 1.66 -6.41
N MET A 528 -22.63 0.66 -7.20
CA MET A 528 -23.17 -0.70 -7.04
C MET A 528 -22.67 -1.37 -5.76
N ILE A 529 -21.42 -1.09 -5.37
CA ILE A 529 -20.84 -1.42 -4.07
C ILE A 529 -20.27 -0.13 -3.50
N SER A 530 -20.54 0.19 -2.23
CA SER A 530 -19.94 1.37 -1.62
C SER A 530 -18.41 1.27 -1.62
N ARG A 531 -17.69 2.41 -1.67
CA ARG A 531 -16.22 2.36 -1.62
C ARG A 531 -15.71 1.68 -0.34
N GLU A 532 -16.40 1.91 0.77
CA GLU A 532 -16.11 1.34 2.09
C GLU A 532 -16.23 -0.18 2.08
N GLU A 533 -17.31 -0.70 1.50
CA GLU A 533 -17.52 -2.14 1.34
C GLU A 533 -16.55 -2.75 0.32
N GLY A 534 -16.27 -2.05 -0.77
CA GLY A 534 -15.27 -2.47 -1.76
C GLY A 534 -13.86 -2.60 -1.16
N PHE A 535 -13.48 -1.71 -0.25
CA PHE A 535 -12.21 -1.78 0.47
C PHE A 535 -12.17 -3.00 1.40
N ASP A 536 -13.24 -3.23 2.15
CA ASP A 536 -13.39 -4.40 3.03
C ASP A 536 -13.28 -5.72 2.27
N LEU A 537 -14.01 -5.85 1.15
CA LEU A 537 -13.92 -7.03 0.28
C LEU A 537 -12.49 -7.27 -0.19
N GLN A 538 -11.77 -6.22 -0.59
CA GLN A 538 -10.38 -6.36 -1.02
C GLN A 538 -9.43 -6.76 0.11
N VAL A 539 -9.63 -6.24 1.33
CA VAL A 539 -8.87 -6.68 2.51
C VAL A 539 -9.12 -8.17 2.78
N LYS A 540 -10.38 -8.61 2.76
CA LYS A 540 -10.74 -10.03 2.87
C LYS A 540 -10.06 -10.89 1.80
N GLN A 541 -10.18 -10.50 0.53
CA GLN A 541 -9.75 -11.32 -0.61
C GLN A 541 -8.23 -11.40 -0.82
N ARG A 542 -7.48 -10.35 -0.46
CA ARG A 542 -6.04 -10.24 -0.77
C ARG A 542 -5.12 -10.19 0.43
N VAL A 543 -5.60 -9.66 1.55
CA VAL A 543 -4.78 -9.52 2.76
C VAL A 543 -5.03 -10.69 3.70
N LEU A 544 -6.30 -10.94 4.04
CA LEU A 544 -6.65 -11.97 5.02
C LEU A 544 -6.52 -13.40 4.47
N THR A 545 -6.63 -13.60 3.16
CA THR A 545 -6.40 -14.91 2.52
C THR A 545 -4.99 -15.46 2.72
N LYS A 546 -4.01 -14.60 3.02
CA LYS A 546 -2.62 -14.98 3.33
C LYS A 546 -2.44 -15.51 4.76
N LEU A 547 -3.42 -15.26 5.64
CA LEU A 547 -3.40 -15.71 7.03
C LEU A 547 -3.84 -17.17 7.09
N ARG A 548 -2.83 -18.04 7.07
CA ARG A 548 -2.93 -19.50 7.10
C ARG A 548 -1.81 -20.04 7.97
N GLY A 549 -2.11 -21.07 8.76
CA GLY A 549 -1.15 -21.61 9.71
C GLY A 549 -1.80 -22.26 10.93
N THR A 550 -0.95 -22.60 11.89
CA THR A 550 -1.35 -23.21 13.16
C THR A 550 -1.70 -22.14 14.20
N GLU A 551 -2.32 -22.57 15.30
CA GLU A 551 -2.65 -21.68 16.44
C GLU A 551 -1.42 -20.92 16.96
N MET A 552 -0.21 -21.49 16.88
CA MET A 552 1.01 -20.80 17.32
C MET A 552 1.38 -19.61 16.44
N THR A 553 1.13 -19.67 15.13
CA THR A 553 1.59 -18.64 14.19
C THR A 553 0.54 -17.55 13.99
N ILE A 554 -0.73 -17.93 13.83
CA ILE A 554 -1.82 -17.00 13.51
C ILE A 554 -2.86 -16.84 14.62
N GLY A 555 -2.90 -17.74 15.60
CA GLY A 555 -3.83 -17.64 16.74
C GLY A 555 -3.80 -16.29 17.45
N PRO A 556 -2.62 -15.73 17.81
CA PRO A 556 -2.53 -14.42 18.47
C PRO A 556 -3.14 -13.26 17.66
N LEU A 557 -3.06 -13.32 16.33
CA LEU A 557 -3.57 -12.29 15.42
C LEU A 557 -5.11 -12.24 15.37
N LEU A 558 -5.74 -13.38 15.57
CA LEU A 558 -7.19 -13.58 15.40
C LEU A 558 -7.95 -13.50 16.74
N ARG A 559 -7.25 -13.27 17.87
CA ARG A 559 -7.87 -13.10 19.18
C ARG A 559 -8.63 -11.78 19.24
N GLU A 560 -9.79 -11.81 19.88
CA GLU A 560 -10.60 -10.61 20.15
C GLU A 560 -10.09 -9.83 21.38
N ASP A 561 -9.09 -10.34 22.11
CA ASP A 561 -8.61 -9.73 23.35
C ASP A 561 -7.89 -8.39 23.13
N GLU A 562 -8.45 -7.32 23.72
CA GLU A 562 -7.96 -5.94 23.64
C GLU A 562 -6.58 -5.71 24.30
N LYS A 563 -6.11 -6.63 25.15
CA LYS A 563 -5.05 -6.36 26.12
C LYS A 563 -3.65 -6.09 25.56
N LYS A 564 -3.41 -6.20 24.24
CA LYS A 564 -2.07 -5.99 23.67
C LYS A 564 -1.96 -5.23 22.34
N GLY A 565 -3.04 -4.73 21.74
CA GLY A 565 -2.95 -3.95 20.48
C GLY A 565 -2.28 -4.67 19.30
N LEU A 566 -2.12 -6.00 19.39
CA LEU A 566 -1.47 -6.88 18.40
C LEU A 566 -2.51 -7.74 17.65
N SER A 567 -3.79 -7.44 17.81
CA SER A 567 -4.89 -8.17 17.16
C SER A 567 -5.37 -7.43 15.91
N LEU A 568 -5.67 -8.20 14.86
CA LEU A 568 -6.30 -7.69 13.65
C LEU A 568 -7.71 -7.16 13.94
N VAL A 569 -8.46 -7.82 14.83
CA VAL A 569 -9.81 -7.39 15.20
C VAL A 569 -9.77 -5.99 15.84
N ALA A 570 -8.85 -5.78 16.77
CA ALA A 570 -8.67 -4.48 17.42
C ALA A 570 -8.25 -3.37 16.43
N LEU A 571 -7.45 -3.70 15.41
CA LEU A 571 -7.07 -2.76 14.36
C LEU A 571 -8.26 -2.40 13.46
N LEU A 572 -9.03 -3.40 13.02
CA LEU A 572 -10.19 -3.21 12.15
C LEU A 572 -11.39 -2.54 12.86
N GLN A 573 -11.42 -2.56 14.20
CA GLN A 573 -12.40 -1.83 15.01
C GLN A 573 -11.87 -0.48 15.52
N SER A 574 -10.65 -0.10 15.14
CA SER A 574 -10.05 1.16 15.60
C SER A 574 -10.75 2.38 15.00
N PRO A 575 -10.64 3.58 15.63
CA PRO A 575 -11.19 4.82 15.07
C PRO A 575 -10.70 5.12 13.65
N LEU A 576 -9.47 4.71 13.32
CA LEU A 576 -8.93 4.82 11.96
C LEU A 576 -9.71 3.94 10.98
N ALA A 577 -9.92 2.67 11.34
CA ALA A 577 -10.61 1.72 10.48
C ALA A 577 -12.08 2.12 10.26
N ASN A 578 -12.77 2.60 11.30
CA ASN A 578 -14.15 3.08 11.18
C ASN A 578 -14.31 4.30 10.24
N CYS A 579 -13.24 5.03 9.95
CA CYS A 579 -13.26 6.10 8.94
C CYS A 579 -13.17 5.56 7.51
N VAL A 580 -12.74 4.31 7.33
CA VAL A 580 -12.51 3.65 6.03
C VAL A 580 -13.64 2.69 5.71
N SER A 581 -14.04 1.85 6.66
CA SER A 581 -15.10 0.84 6.50
C SER A 581 -15.53 0.28 7.85
N ALA A 582 -16.71 -0.32 7.90
CA ALA A 582 -17.16 -1.12 9.04
C ALA A 582 -16.47 -2.50 9.13
N PHE A 583 -15.81 -2.94 8.05
CA PHE A 583 -15.08 -4.22 7.97
C PHE A 583 -15.90 -5.47 8.31
N GLU A 584 -17.21 -5.45 8.01
CA GLU A 584 -18.13 -6.55 8.32
C GLU A 584 -17.69 -7.88 7.68
N HIS A 585 -17.29 -7.85 6.41
CA HIS A 585 -16.86 -9.04 5.66
C HIS A 585 -15.53 -9.58 6.19
N SER A 586 -14.57 -8.69 6.47
CA SER A 586 -13.26 -9.05 7.03
C SER A 586 -13.37 -9.62 8.44
N LEU A 587 -14.20 -9.03 9.31
CA LEU A 587 -14.42 -9.50 10.67
C LEU A 587 -15.14 -10.85 10.69
N ALA A 588 -16.13 -11.05 9.83
CA ALA A 588 -16.79 -12.35 9.67
C ALA A 588 -15.80 -13.45 9.25
N TYR A 589 -14.91 -13.14 8.29
CA TYR A 589 -13.89 -14.06 7.82
C TYR A 589 -12.84 -14.40 8.90
N ILE A 590 -12.42 -13.41 9.71
CA ILE A 590 -11.51 -13.65 10.85
C ILE A 590 -12.15 -14.59 11.88
N ARG A 591 -13.46 -14.43 12.16
CA ARG A 591 -14.19 -15.31 13.08
C ARG A 591 -14.30 -16.73 12.55
N GLU A 592 -14.53 -16.89 11.25
CA GLU A 592 -14.53 -18.20 10.59
C GLU A 592 -13.17 -18.90 10.73
N LYS A 593 -12.08 -18.19 10.41
CA LYS A 593 -10.70 -18.68 10.57
C LYS A 593 -10.35 -19.08 11.99
N ARG A 594 -10.82 -18.31 12.97
CA ARG A 594 -10.64 -18.65 14.37
C ARG A 594 -11.36 -19.94 14.74
N ARG A 595 -12.59 -20.14 14.25
CA ARG A 595 -13.32 -21.40 14.46
C ARG A 595 -12.58 -22.58 13.82
N GLU A 596 -11.98 -22.41 12.65
CA GLU A 596 -11.14 -23.44 12.02
C GLU A 596 -9.94 -23.82 12.91
N LEU A 597 -9.26 -22.83 13.50
CA LEU A 597 -8.16 -23.08 14.44
C LEU A 597 -8.61 -23.83 15.69
N GLU A 598 -9.74 -23.43 16.27
CA GLU A 598 -10.29 -24.06 17.47
C GLU A 598 -10.75 -25.51 17.21
N LEU A 599 -11.27 -25.79 16.02
CA LEU A 599 -11.77 -27.12 15.64
C LEU A 599 -10.68 -28.06 15.12
N TYR A 600 -9.78 -27.57 14.27
CA TYR A 600 -8.84 -28.38 13.49
C TYR A 600 -7.36 -28.12 13.85
N GLY A 601 -7.06 -27.11 14.67
CA GLY A 601 -5.70 -26.70 15.01
C GLY A 601 -4.95 -25.97 13.87
N TYR A 602 -5.61 -25.75 12.73
CA TYR A 602 -5.06 -25.12 11.53
C TYR A 602 -6.14 -24.33 10.78
N ALA A 603 -5.82 -23.12 10.33
CA ALA A 603 -6.70 -22.30 9.47
C ALA A 603 -6.20 -22.29 8.03
N LYS A 604 -7.10 -22.60 7.07
CA LYS A 604 -6.75 -23.01 5.69
C LYS A 604 -6.67 -21.92 4.65
#